data_AF-A0A4Y1MQ01-F1
#
_entry.id   AF-A0A4Y1MQ01-F1
#
_cell.length_a   1.000
_cell.length_b   1.000
_cell.length_c   1.000
_cell.angle_alpha   90.00
_cell.angle_beta   90.00
_cell.angle_gamma   90.00
#
_symmetry.space_group_name_H-M   'P 1'
#
loop_
_entity.id
_entity.type
_entity.pdbx_description
1 polymer ?
#
loop_
_entity_poly.entity_id
_entity_poly.type
_entity_poly.pdbx_seq_one_letter_code
_entity_poly.pdbx_strand_id
1 'polypeptide(L)'
;MAKHARITDRHRSRGGLSRRAALAALAVGSLTLSTFRDVVSEARPSGDPDAKLLRLHAEWRNAYAALGVLQARARTLAEEERLKPELDAATDWLSEVEQALIATPAQRWDGIQAKLRVAQRLENRGWRRPLPATPRHGGEYVAWSIARDLQNHG
;
A
#
# COMPACT_ATOMS: atom_id res chain seq x y z
N MET A 1 26.83 21.53 -49.21
CA MET A 1 27.31 22.14 -47.96
C MET A 1 26.50 21.59 -46.80
N ALA A 2 27.19 21.02 -45.81
CA ALA A 2 26.60 20.42 -44.60
C ALA A 2 26.34 21.47 -43.51
N LYS A 3 25.61 21.03 -42.46
CA LYS A 3 25.26 21.67 -41.17
C LYS A 3 23.92 22.44 -41.18
N HIS A 4 22.95 22.19 -40.31
CA HIS A 4 22.99 21.66 -38.95
C HIS A 4 21.75 20.79 -38.64
N ALA A 5 21.96 19.52 -38.30
CA ALA A 5 21.14 18.88 -37.29
C ALA A 5 21.46 19.56 -35.96
N ARG A 6 20.47 20.13 -35.28
CA ARG A 6 20.66 20.73 -33.95
C ARG A 6 19.66 20.20 -32.93
N ILE A 7 20.14 19.15 -32.25
CA ILE A 7 20.14 19.01 -30.79
C ILE A 7 18.76 18.80 -30.15
N THR A 8 18.44 17.51 -30.03
CA THR A 8 17.94 16.83 -28.81
C THR A 8 17.08 17.69 -27.90
N ASP A 9 15.77 17.57 -28.11
CA ASP A 9 14.83 17.84 -27.04
C ASP A 9 15.13 16.88 -25.89
N ARG A 10 15.29 17.51 -24.73
CA ARG A 10 15.90 16.93 -23.54
C ARG A 10 15.01 15.82 -23.02
N HIS A 11 15.64 14.69 -22.74
CA HIS A 11 15.21 13.72 -21.73
C HIS A 11 14.65 14.45 -20.50
N ARG A 12 13.32 14.55 -20.41
CA ARG A 12 12.60 14.77 -19.16
C ARG A 12 11.96 13.45 -18.73
N SER A 13 12.79 12.41 -18.66
CA SER A 13 12.47 11.23 -17.88
C SER A 13 12.59 11.59 -16.41
N ARG A 14 11.52 12.15 -15.82
CA ARG A 14 11.19 11.81 -14.44
C ARG A 14 10.69 10.37 -14.48
N GLY A 15 11.63 9.44 -14.62
CA GLY A 15 11.37 8.03 -14.88
C GLY A 15 10.94 7.28 -13.62
N GLY A 16 9.88 7.75 -12.96
CA GLY A 16 9.20 6.96 -11.94
C GLY A 16 8.57 5.74 -12.62
N LEU A 17 8.96 4.54 -12.19
CA LEU A 17 8.25 3.31 -12.58
C LEU A 17 6.77 3.51 -12.25
N SER A 18 5.87 3.27 -13.21
CA SER A 18 4.44 3.27 -12.91
C SER A 18 4.14 2.27 -11.79
N ARG A 19 3.15 2.51 -10.94
CA ARG A 19 2.80 1.59 -9.84
C ARG A 19 2.58 0.15 -10.32
N ARG A 20 2.06 -0.03 -11.55
CA ARG A 20 1.91 -1.34 -12.20
C ARG A 20 3.25 -1.97 -12.56
N ALA A 21 4.18 -1.20 -13.13
CA ALA A 21 5.53 -1.66 -13.44
C ALA A 21 6.32 -1.99 -12.16
N ALA A 22 6.15 -1.20 -11.10
CA ALA A 22 6.75 -1.46 -9.80
C ALA A 22 6.22 -2.76 -9.17
N LEU A 23 4.90 -3.00 -9.22
CA LEU A 23 4.30 -4.26 -8.78
C LEU A 23 4.81 -5.46 -9.59
N ALA A 24 4.91 -5.33 -10.92
CA ALA A 24 5.44 -6.39 -11.77
C ALA A 24 6.91 -6.69 -11.47
N ALA A 25 7.74 -5.66 -11.27
CA ALA A 25 9.14 -5.81 -10.91
C ALA A 25 9.31 -6.47 -9.54
N LEU A 26 8.46 -6.13 -8.55
CA LEU A 26 8.44 -6.81 -7.25
C LEU A 26 8.04 -8.29 -7.38
N ALA A 27 7.08 -8.61 -8.25
CA ALA A 27 6.65 -9.98 -8.52
C ALA A 27 7.72 -10.84 -9.20
N VAL A 28 8.52 -10.24 -10.09
CA VAL A 28 9.66 -10.92 -10.73
C VAL A 28 10.92 -10.91 -9.83
N GLY A 29 10.88 -10.18 -8.71
CA GLY A 29 12.00 -10.09 -7.76
C GLY A 29 13.12 -9.14 -8.20
N SER A 30 12.87 -8.30 -9.20
CA SER A 30 13.80 -7.27 -9.67
C SER A 30 13.74 -5.99 -8.83
N LEU A 31 12.73 -5.85 -7.97
CA LEU A 31 12.51 -4.67 -7.12
C LEU A 31 12.47 -5.08 -5.65
N THR A 32 13.16 -4.33 -4.79
CA THR A 32 13.09 -4.49 -3.33
C THR A 32 11.80 -3.87 -2.78
N LEU A 33 11.34 -4.35 -1.62
CA LEU A 33 10.15 -3.80 -0.98
C LEU A 33 10.28 -2.31 -0.64
N SER A 34 11.46 -1.85 -0.19
CA SER A 34 11.71 -0.44 0.12
C SER A 34 11.53 0.45 -1.11
N THR A 35 12.14 0.08 -2.23
CA THR A 35 12.01 0.81 -3.50
C THR A 35 10.57 0.79 -4.00
N PHE A 36 9.87 -0.33 -3.84
CA PHE A 36 8.46 -0.42 -4.17
C PHE A 36 7.61 0.56 -3.35
N ARG A 37 7.82 0.58 -2.03
CA ARG A 37 7.14 1.48 -1.09
C ARG A 37 7.37 2.95 -1.50
N ASP A 38 8.61 3.36 -1.75
CA ASP A 38 8.93 4.73 -2.15
C ASP A 38 8.18 5.14 -3.44
N VAL A 39 8.20 4.27 -4.45
CA VAL A 39 7.49 4.50 -5.73
C VAL A 39 5.98 4.64 -5.53
N VAL A 40 5.37 3.88 -4.61
CA VAL A 40 3.92 4.00 -4.38
C VAL A 40 3.57 5.15 -3.44
N SER A 41 4.48 5.58 -2.57
CA SER A 41 4.27 6.60 -1.53
C SER A 41 4.65 8.03 -1.98
N GLU A 42 5.11 8.24 -3.22
CA GLU A 42 5.53 9.53 -3.83
C GLU A 42 4.52 10.70 -3.78
N ALA A 43 3.33 10.54 -3.19
CA ALA A 43 2.36 11.63 -3.08
C ALA A 43 2.80 12.68 -2.04
N ARG A 44 2.62 13.98 -2.36
CA ARG A 44 2.77 15.07 -1.38
C ARG A 44 1.77 14.88 -0.23
N PRO A 45 2.15 15.19 1.02
CA PRO A 45 1.20 15.22 2.12
C PRO A 45 0.15 16.32 1.88
N SER A 46 -1.11 15.93 1.90
CA SER A 46 -2.25 16.86 1.91
C SER A 46 -2.60 17.18 3.36
N GLY A 47 -2.99 18.43 3.64
CA GLY A 47 -3.56 18.82 4.93
C GLY A 47 -5.01 18.38 5.12
N ASP A 48 -5.69 17.95 4.05
CA ASP A 48 -7.07 17.45 4.09
C ASP A 48 -7.12 15.99 4.59
N PRO A 49 -7.83 15.70 5.70
CA PRO A 49 -7.97 14.35 6.25
C PRO A 49 -8.57 13.34 5.28
N ASP A 50 -9.56 13.72 4.45
CA ASP A 50 -10.19 12.78 3.54
C ASP A 50 -9.29 12.44 2.34
N ALA A 51 -8.60 13.45 1.78
CA ALA A 51 -7.55 13.20 0.79
C ALA A 51 -6.43 12.30 1.35
N LYS A 52 -6.08 12.46 2.64
CA LYS A 52 -5.14 11.57 3.33
C LYS A 52 -5.71 10.16 3.45
N LEU A 53 -6.98 9.98 3.79
CA LEU A 53 -7.62 8.66 3.87
C LEU A 53 -7.68 7.95 2.51
N LEU A 54 -7.99 8.65 1.43
CA LEU A 54 -7.97 8.09 0.07
C LEU A 54 -6.58 7.62 -0.33
N ARG A 55 -5.55 8.41 0.02
CA ARG A 55 -4.15 8.01 -0.17
C ARG A 55 -3.80 6.79 0.66
N LEU A 56 -4.13 6.79 1.96
CA LEU A 56 -3.85 5.67 2.85
C LEU A 56 -4.55 4.40 2.39
N HIS A 57 -5.79 4.47 1.89
CA HIS A 57 -6.46 3.32 1.28
C HIS A 57 -5.72 2.81 0.03
N ALA A 58 -5.22 3.71 -0.83
CA ALA A 58 -4.41 3.31 -1.97
C ALA A 58 -3.07 2.66 -1.56
N GLU A 59 -2.42 3.20 -0.52
CA GLU A 59 -1.20 2.67 0.05
C GLU A 59 -1.42 1.30 0.70
N TRP A 60 -2.51 1.16 1.46
CA TRP A 60 -2.93 -0.10 2.08
C TRP A 60 -3.14 -1.18 1.03
N ARG A 61 -3.83 -0.85 -0.08
CA ARG A 61 -4.02 -1.79 -1.19
C ARG A 61 -2.70 -2.24 -1.82
N ASN A 62 -1.71 -1.34 -1.90
CA ASN A 62 -0.40 -1.66 -2.46
C ASN A 62 0.43 -2.51 -1.50
N ALA A 63 0.44 -2.18 -0.21
CA ALA A 63 1.06 -2.98 0.85
C ALA A 63 0.48 -4.39 0.89
N TYR A 64 -0.85 -4.49 0.81
CA TYR A 64 -1.56 -5.76 0.75
C TYR A 64 -1.18 -6.58 -0.49
N ALA A 65 -1.12 -5.94 -1.67
CA ALA A 65 -0.72 -6.61 -2.90
C ALA A 65 0.75 -7.07 -2.86
N ALA A 66 1.67 -6.25 -2.33
CA ALA A 66 3.07 -6.59 -2.16
C ALA A 66 3.26 -7.80 -1.24
N LEU A 67 2.57 -7.81 -0.09
CA LEU A 67 2.57 -8.94 0.83
C LEU A 67 2.05 -10.21 0.15
N GLY A 68 0.96 -10.12 -0.61
CA GLY A 68 0.43 -11.26 -1.37
C GLY A 68 1.40 -11.78 -2.45
N VAL A 69 2.13 -10.89 -3.11
CA VAL A 69 3.17 -11.24 -4.09
C VAL A 69 4.33 -11.98 -3.41
N LEU A 70 4.83 -11.47 -2.28
CA LEU A 70 5.90 -12.10 -1.51
C LEU A 70 5.49 -13.49 -1.01
N GLN A 71 4.25 -13.64 -0.54
CA GLN A 71 3.70 -14.93 -0.10
C GLN A 71 3.53 -15.92 -1.24
N ALA A 72 3.09 -15.46 -2.42
CA ALA A 72 2.98 -16.33 -3.59
C ALA A 72 4.34 -16.82 -4.10
N ARG A 73 5.43 -16.11 -3.76
CA ARG A 73 6.82 -16.47 -4.07
C ARG A 73 7.45 -17.36 -3.01
N ALA A 74 7.08 -17.21 -1.75
CA ALA A 74 7.50 -18.09 -0.65
C ALA A 74 6.77 -19.44 -0.73
N ARG A 75 7.01 -20.22 -1.79
CA ARG A 75 6.36 -21.52 -2.02
C ARG A 75 7.06 -22.66 -1.27
N THR A 76 8.34 -22.49 -0.99
CA THR A 76 9.18 -23.42 -0.24
C THR A 76 9.72 -22.78 1.04
N LEU A 77 10.09 -23.60 2.02
CA LEU A 77 10.68 -23.11 3.28
C LEU A 77 11.97 -22.30 3.05
N ALA A 78 12.81 -22.72 2.11
CA ALA A 78 14.03 -21.98 1.77
C ALA A 78 13.74 -20.61 1.14
N GLU A 79 12.68 -20.49 0.34
CA GLU A 79 12.22 -19.20 -0.19
C GLU A 79 11.59 -18.34 0.90
N GLU A 80 10.85 -18.95 1.83
CA GLU A 80 10.27 -18.25 2.98
C GLU A 80 11.35 -17.68 3.89
N GLU A 81 12.39 -18.45 4.22
CA GLU A 81 13.54 -17.95 5.00
C GLU A 81 14.28 -16.84 4.27
N ARG A 82 14.47 -16.98 2.95
CA ARG A 82 15.12 -15.96 2.12
C ARG A 82 14.30 -14.66 2.04
N LEU A 83 12.97 -14.76 1.94
CA LEU A 83 12.04 -13.63 1.80
C LEU A 83 11.51 -13.13 3.14
N LYS A 84 11.92 -13.73 4.26
CA LYS A 84 11.51 -13.36 5.61
C LYS A 84 11.66 -11.86 5.89
N PRO A 85 12.80 -11.20 5.61
CA PRO A 85 12.92 -9.77 5.89
C PRO A 85 11.95 -8.91 5.06
N GLU A 86 11.68 -9.26 3.80
CA GLU A 86 10.67 -8.57 2.99
C GLU A 86 9.24 -8.87 3.45
N LEU A 87 8.95 -10.09 3.90
CA LEU A 87 7.64 -10.46 4.45
C LEU A 87 7.34 -9.70 5.75
N ASP A 88 8.33 -9.61 6.64
CA ASP A 88 8.24 -8.87 7.90
C ASP A 88 8.04 -7.37 7.59
N ALA A 89 8.88 -6.79 6.72
CA ALA A 89 8.76 -5.38 6.34
C ALA A 89 7.43 -5.05 5.61
N ALA A 90 6.88 -5.97 4.82
CA ALA A 90 5.58 -5.79 4.17
C ALA A 90 4.43 -5.84 5.18
N THR A 91 4.58 -6.67 6.21
CA THR A 91 3.62 -6.77 7.32
C THR A 91 3.67 -5.52 8.20
N ASP A 92 4.86 -5.00 8.48
CA ASP A 92 5.05 -3.75 9.22
C ASP A 92 4.46 -2.57 8.45
N TRP A 93 4.76 -2.45 7.14
CA TRP A 93 4.19 -1.39 6.31
C TRP A 93 2.65 -1.46 6.26
N LEU A 94 2.07 -2.66 6.14
CA LEU A 94 0.61 -2.81 6.19
C LEU A 94 0.04 -2.33 7.53
N SER A 95 0.71 -2.67 8.63
CA SER A 95 0.31 -2.29 9.99
C SER A 95 0.40 -0.77 10.20
N GLU A 96 1.47 -0.12 9.73
CA GLU A 96 1.64 1.33 9.78
C GLU A 96 0.50 2.06 9.07
N VAL A 97 0.10 1.58 7.88
CA VAL A 97 -0.98 2.19 7.10
C VAL A 97 -2.33 1.96 7.78
N GLU A 98 -2.58 0.78 8.35
CA GLU A 98 -3.79 0.49 9.13
C GLU A 98 -3.91 1.41 10.35
N GLN A 99 -2.82 1.60 11.11
CA GLN A 99 -2.79 2.53 12.22
C GLN A 99 -3.06 3.96 11.77
N ALA A 100 -2.45 4.41 10.67
CA ALA A 100 -2.68 5.74 10.12
C ALA A 100 -4.14 5.94 9.64
N LEU A 101 -4.78 4.90 9.10
CA LEU A 101 -6.21 4.90 8.75
C LEU A 101 -7.08 5.06 9.99
N ILE A 102 -6.81 4.30 11.06
CA ILE A 102 -7.55 4.37 12.32
C ILE A 102 -7.42 5.76 12.96
N ALA A 103 -6.20 6.30 12.99
CA ALA A 103 -5.87 7.57 13.61
C ALA A 103 -6.43 8.78 12.85
N THR A 104 -6.58 8.69 11.52
CA THR A 104 -7.06 9.80 10.70
C THR A 104 -8.60 9.83 10.73
N PRO A 105 -9.26 10.89 11.22
CA PRO A 105 -10.71 10.97 11.21
C PRO A 105 -11.25 11.20 9.80
N ALA A 106 -12.34 10.54 9.45
CA ALA A 106 -13.08 10.82 8.21
C ALA A 106 -14.03 12.00 8.40
N GLN A 107 -13.89 13.04 7.58
CA GLN A 107 -14.77 14.22 7.61
C GLN A 107 -15.87 14.16 6.56
N ARG A 108 -15.76 13.26 5.58
CA ARG A 108 -16.76 13.07 4.54
C ARG A 108 -17.02 11.59 4.31
N TRP A 109 -18.12 11.33 3.61
CA TRP A 109 -18.50 9.98 3.21
C TRP A 109 -17.40 9.27 2.41
N ASP A 110 -16.64 9.99 1.59
CA ASP A 110 -15.51 9.42 0.83
C ASP A 110 -14.42 8.84 1.75
N GLY A 111 -14.10 9.52 2.85
CA GLY A 111 -13.15 9.04 3.86
C GLY A 111 -13.69 7.80 4.59
N ILE A 112 -14.99 7.80 4.91
CA ILE A 112 -15.66 6.64 5.53
C ILE A 112 -15.64 5.43 4.58
N GLN A 113 -15.95 5.64 3.30
CA GLN A 113 -15.89 4.62 2.27
C GLN A 113 -14.48 4.04 2.08
N ALA A 114 -13.44 4.88 2.18
CA ALA A 114 -12.05 4.44 2.13
C ALA A 114 -11.74 3.46 3.26
N LYS A 115 -12.15 3.76 4.49
CA LYS A 115 -11.99 2.87 5.66
C LYS A 115 -12.83 1.59 5.53
N LEU A 116 -14.09 1.70 5.08
CA LEU A 116 -14.98 0.56 4.90
C LEU A 116 -14.38 -0.48 3.92
N ARG A 117 -13.81 -0.04 2.80
CA ARG A 117 -13.16 -0.94 1.83
C ARG A 117 -11.99 -1.70 2.45
N VAL A 118 -11.23 -1.07 3.33
CA VAL A 118 -10.15 -1.74 4.09
C VAL A 118 -10.74 -2.77 5.06
N ALA A 119 -11.70 -2.37 5.88
CA ALA A 119 -12.34 -3.25 6.85
C ALA A 119 -12.96 -4.50 6.19
N GLN A 120 -13.75 -4.31 5.12
CA GLN A 120 -14.33 -5.40 4.34
C GLN A 120 -13.28 -6.35 3.77
N ARG A 121 -12.16 -5.81 3.26
CA ARG A 121 -11.10 -6.63 2.67
C ARG A 121 -10.36 -7.45 3.73
N LEU A 122 -10.19 -6.90 4.94
CA LEU A 122 -9.61 -7.60 6.08
C LEU A 122 -10.54 -8.67 6.65
N GLU A 123 -11.85 -8.40 6.69
CA GLU A 123 -12.85 -9.40 7.05
C GLU A 123 -12.83 -10.59 6.08
N ASN A 124 -12.83 -10.32 4.76
CA ASN A 124 -12.71 -11.36 3.73
C ASN A 124 -11.39 -12.17 3.81
N ARG A 125 -10.34 -11.62 4.44
CA ARG A 125 -9.05 -12.30 4.65
C ARG A 125 -9.10 -13.32 5.78
N GLY A 126 -9.88 -13.07 6.84
CA GLY A 126 -10.05 -14.01 7.96
C GLY A 126 -10.50 -15.41 7.53
N TRP A 127 -11.06 -15.53 6.33
CA TRP A 127 -11.56 -16.77 5.73
C TRP A 127 -10.51 -17.53 4.90
N ARG A 128 -9.33 -16.96 4.61
CA ARG A 128 -8.32 -17.56 3.72
C ARG A 128 -6.93 -17.55 4.36
N ARG A 129 -6.66 -18.63 5.10
CA ARG A 129 -5.36 -19.06 5.68
C ARG A 129 -4.70 -18.05 6.63
N PRO A 130 -4.44 -18.41 7.91
CA PRO A 130 -3.67 -17.55 8.80
C PRO A 130 -2.23 -17.46 8.29
N LEU A 131 -1.69 -16.24 8.26
CA LEU A 131 -0.26 -16.02 8.08
C LEU A 131 0.47 -16.23 9.40
N PRO A 132 1.79 -16.51 9.39
CA PRO A 132 2.59 -16.67 10.62
C PRO A 132 2.78 -15.38 11.43
N ALA A 133 2.04 -14.31 11.14
CA ALA A 133 1.87 -13.18 12.05
C ALA A 133 0.43 -12.72 11.96
N THR A 134 -0.30 -12.92 13.06
CA THR A 134 -1.56 -12.24 13.35
C THR A 134 -1.36 -10.74 13.12
N PRO A 135 -2.13 -10.09 12.22
CA PRO A 135 -2.17 -8.64 12.21
C PRO A 135 -2.72 -8.24 13.58
N ARG A 136 -1.90 -7.61 14.41
CA ARG A 136 -2.28 -7.29 15.80
C ARG A 136 -3.53 -6.37 15.87
N HIS A 137 -4.01 -5.81 14.75
CA HIS A 137 -5.06 -4.77 14.75
C HIS A 137 -6.03 -4.78 13.54
N GLY A 138 -6.07 -5.82 12.70
CA GLY A 138 -6.56 -5.74 11.30
C GLY A 138 -7.96 -5.14 11.06
N GLY A 139 -9.05 -5.88 11.27
CA GLY A 139 -10.38 -5.45 10.81
C GLY A 139 -11.20 -4.67 11.85
N GLU A 140 -11.15 -5.12 13.10
CA GLU A 140 -12.05 -4.67 14.16
C GLU A 140 -11.81 -3.20 14.52
N TYR A 141 -10.56 -2.78 14.69
CA TYR A 141 -10.24 -1.40 15.03
C TYR A 141 -10.56 -0.41 13.89
N VAL A 142 -10.43 -0.84 12.64
CA VAL A 142 -10.89 -0.03 11.49
C VAL A 142 -12.40 0.14 11.56
N ALA A 143 -13.15 -0.93 11.86
CA ALA A 143 -14.61 -0.88 12.06
C ALA A 143 -15.01 0.04 13.23
N TRP A 144 -14.34 -0.06 14.38
CA TRP A 144 -14.54 0.87 15.51
C TRP A 144 -14.26 2.32 15.12
N SER A 145 -13.21 2.58 14.32
CA SER A 145 -12.90 3.93 13.85
C SER A 145 -13.99 4.48 12.92
N ILE A 146 -14.62 3.64 12.11
CA ILE A 146 -15.75 4.02 11.26
C ILE A 146 -16.96 4.37 12.12
N ALA A 147 -17.27 3.57 13.13
CA ALA A 147 -18.36 3.84 14.06
C ALA A 147 -18.17 5.18 14.78
N ARG A 148 -16.95 5.46 15.27
CA ARG A 148 -16.58 6.76 15.85
C ARG A 148 -16.77 7.90 14.84
N ASP A 149 -16.29 7.73 13.62
CA ASP A 149 -16.37 8.80 12.62
C ASP A 149 -17.83 9.09 12.24
N LEU A 150 -18.69 8.07 12.15
CA LEU A 150 -20.13 8.21 11.90
C LEU A 150 -20.88 8.95 13.03
N GLN A 151 -20.47 8.77 14.28
CA GLN A 151 -21.06 9.52 15.41
C GLN A 151 -20.81 11.02 15.33
N ASN A 152 -19.73 11.44 14.67
CA ASN A 152 -19.43 12.86 14.46
C ASN A 152 -20.19 13.48 13.27
N HIS A 153 -20.94 12.67 12.51
CA HIS A 153 -21.77 13.10 11.37
C HIS A 153 -23.28 13.09 11.67
N GLY A 154 -23.68 12.70 12.88
CA GLY A 154 -25.05 12.81 13.38
C GLY A 154 -25.28 14.10 14.15
#